data_AF-A0A819I0Y9-F1
#
_entry.id   AF-A0A819I0Y9-F1
#
_cell.length_a   1.000
_cell.length_b   1.000
_cell.length_c   1.000
_cell.angle_alpha   90.00
_cell.angle_beta   90.00
_cell.angle_gamma   90.00
#
_symmetry.space_group_name_H-M   'P 1'
#
loop_
_entity.id
_entity.type
_entity.pdbx_description
1 polymer ?
#
loop_
_entity_poly.entity_id
_entity_poly.type
_entity_poly.pdbx_seq_one_letter_code
_entity_poly.pdbx_strand_id
1 'polypeptide(L)'
;MFGSNKFLLSHGVTHVIAPKQLLMKLVATFVFIRRILHPYDVLEAQYGSDIRPGGHWFPSRCQPEQRIAIIICYRNREQHFKILLDNLHPFLQQQQLDYTIFVVNQHGQELFNRGALFNIGFIEAKKYYPFTCFIFHDVDLLPEDTRNIYTCADQPRHMSVAMDKFDYKLVYSTFFGGVTAFKTDDFLGTNGYSNVYWGWGGEDDDMYSRVVHKLKKPITRYPIEIARYKMIRSNEHISAPANPHRFKMLRSQYDFKLDGINTIQYRLLGLIIVQEVTANFMRFRRWNEDVFVQHINPQSLISSDF
;
A
#
# COMPACT_ATOMS: atom_id res chain seq x y z
N MET A 1 -1.21 -44.26 -56.34
CA MET A 1 -0.89 -44.53 -54.92
C MET A 1 -1.29 -43.32 -54.09
N PHE A 2 -1.56 -43.52 -52.80
CA PHE A 2 -1.86 -42.57 -51.70
C PHE A 2 -1.46 -41.08 -51.91
N GLY A 3 -2.18 -40.06 -51.42
CA GLY A 3 -3.41 -40.05 -50.62
C GLY A 3 -3.52 -38.78 -49.72
N SER A 4 -4.66 -38.09 -49.79
CA SER A 4 -5.35 -37.34 -48.71
C SER A 4 -4.68 -36.20 -47.88
N ASN A 5 -5.43 -35.09 -47.79
CA ASN A 5 -5.64 -34.16 -46.66
C ASN A 5 -4.69 -32.98 -46.32
N LYS A 6 -5.25 -31.77 -46.55
CA LYS A 6 -5.43 -30.62 -45.63
C LYS A 6 -4.50 -30.46 -44.40
N PHE A 7 -4.03 -29.22 -44.16
CA PHE A 7 -4.56 -28.37 -43.07
C PHE A 7 -4.22 -26.87 -43.24
N LEU A 8 -4.94 -26.01 -42.52
CA LEU A 8 -4.95 -24.54 -42.61
C LEU A 8 -4.02 -23.85 -41.58
N LEU A 9 -3.71 -22.57 -41.84
CA LEU A 9 -3.46 -21.46 -40.89
C LEU A 9 -2.52 -21.75 -39.69
N SER A 10 -1.42 -21.02 -39.52
CA SER A 10 -1.48 -19.62 -39.07
C SER A 10 -0.06 -19.05 -38.92
N HIS A 11 0.11 -17.74 -39.11
CA HIS A 11 1.37 -17.08 -38.72
C HIS A 11 1.39 -16.97 -37.19
N GLY A 12 2.29 -17.73 -36.56
CA GLY A 12 2.35 -17.84 -35.11
C GLY A 12 2.65 -16.50 -34.44
N VAL A 13 1.73 -16.05 -33.58
CA VAL A 13 2.04 -15.05 -32.56
C VAL A 13 3.11 -15.67 -31.65
N THR A 14 4.33 -15.16 -31.71
CA THR A 14 5.38 -15.52 -30.75
C THR A 14 5.00 -14.96 -29.38
N HIS A 15 4.23 -15.75 -28.63
CA HIS A 15 4.08 -15.55 -27.20
C HIS A 15 5.47 -15.56 -26.58
N VAL A 16 5.94 -14.39 -26.14
CA VAL A 16 7.08 -14.29 -25.25
C VAL A 16 6.66 -14.94 -23.94
N ILE A 17 6.95 -16.22 -23.81
CA ILE A 17 6.77 -16.98 -22.58
C ILE A 17 7.59 -16.24 -21.53
N ALA A 18 6.90 -15.61 -20.58
CA ALA A 18 7.56 -15.02 -19.42
C ALA A 18 8.41 -16.13 -18.77
N PRO A 19 9.71 -15.90 -18.52
CA PRO A 19 10.54 -16.92 -17.90
C PRO A 19 9.87 -17.33 -16.59
N LYS A 20 9.90 -18.63 -16.27
CA LYS A 20 9.39 -19.17 -14.99
C LYS A 20 10.13 -18.48 -13.84
N GLN A 21 9.59 -17.36 -13.38
CA GLN A 21 10.03 -16.74 -12.15
C GLN A 21 9.73 -17.75 -11.05
N LEU A 22 10.79 -18.15 -10.35
CA LEU A 22 10.73 -18.85 -9.09
C LEU A 22 9.62 -18.21 -8.25
N LEU A 23 8.68 -18.99 -7.70
CA LEU A 23 7.54 -18.45 -6.94
C LEU A 23 8.04 -17.73 -5.66
N MET A 24 8.40 -16.47 -5.81
CA MET A 24 8.72 -15.55 -4.72
C MET A 24 7.40 -15.19 -4.04
N LYS A 25 6.98 -16.02 -3.08
CA LYS A 25 5.86 -15.72 -2.21
C LYS A 25 6.17 -14.42 -1.49
N LEU A 26 5.43 -13.35 -1.78
CA LEU A 26 5.52 -12.12 -0.99
C LEU A 26 5.13 -12.45 0.45
N VAL A 27 6.00 -12.11 1.39
CA VAL A 27 5.78 -12.38 2.81
C VAL A 27 5.50 -11.04 3.47
N ALA A 28 4.29 -10.85 3.98
CA ALA A 28 3.83 -9.59 4.53
C ALA A 28 3.27 -9.77 5.95
N THR A 29 3.51 -8.78 6.81
CA THR A 29 2.92 -8.72 8.15
C THR A 29 2.01 -7.50 8.23
N PHE A 30 0.77 -7.69 8.68
CA PHE A 30 -0.16 -6.62 9.00
C PHE A 30 -0.08 -6.28 10.49
N VAL A 31 -0.75 -5.22 10.92
CA VAL A 31 -0.49 -4.57 12.20
C VAL A 31 -1.82 -4.44 13.03
N PHE A 32 -2.34 -5.57 13.62
CA PHE A 32 -3.51 -5.77 14.58
C PHE A 32 -3.58 -6.85 15.83
N ILE A 33 -2.55 -7.22 16.68
CA ILE A 33 -2.63 -7.76 18.13
C ILE A 33 -2.77 -6.75 19.32
N ARG A 34 -3.31 -7.17 20.48
CA ARG A 34 -3.65 -6.41 21.73
C ARG A 34 -2.53 -6.30 22.81
N ARG A 35 -2.47 -5.14 23.49
CA ARG A 35 -2.01 -4.82 24.87
C ARG A 35 -0.67 -5.43 25.38
N ILE A 36 0.38 -4.61 25.42
CA ILE A 36 1.42 -4.61 26.46
C ILE A 36 1.43 -3.21 27.10
N LEU A 37 1.61 -3.11 28.42
CA LEU A 37 1.57 -1.86 29.18
C LEU A 37 2.95 -1.20 29.30
N HIS A 38 2.95 0.15 29.21
CA HIS A 38 4.05 1.10 29.46
C HIS A 38 5.27 1.10 28.52
N PRO A 39 6.00 2.24 28.41
CA PRO A 39 5.80 3.54 29.09
C PRO A 39 5.58 4.68 28.09
N TYR A 40 4.33 5.12 27.91
CA TYR A 40 3.97 6.19 26.95
C TYR A 40 2.98 7.22 27.49
N ASP A 41 2.80 7.23 28.81
CA ASP A 41 1.90 8.06 29.62
C ASP A 41 2.12 9.59 29.45
N VAL A 42 3.14 9.99 28.68
CA VAL A 42 3.50 11.39 28.34
C VAL A 42 2.89 11.85 27.01
N LEU A 43 2.62 10.95 26.04
CA LEU A 43 1.98 11.30 24.76
C LEU A 43 0.45 11.30 24.86
N GLU A 44 -0.13 10.32 25.57
CA GLU A 44 -1.59 10.25 25.81
C GLU A 44 -2.13 11.52 26.48
N ALA A 45 -1.31 12.21 27.27
CA ALA A 45 -1.67 13.42 28.02
C ALA A 45 -1.77 14.70 27.17
N GLN A 46 -1.28 14.72 25.93
CA GLN A 46 -1.10 15.98 25.17
C GLN A 46 -2.06 16.18 23.98
N TYR A 47 -2.64 15.10 23.41
CA TYR A 47 -3.36 15.19 22.12
C TYR A 47 -4.81 14.67 22.08
N GLY A 48 -5.36 14.15 23.18
CA GLY A 48 -6.76 13.68 23.24
C GLY A 48 -6.92 12.25 22.69
N SER A 49 -7.05 11.31 23.62
CA SER A 49 -6.92 9.85 23.40
C SER A 49 -8.14 9.16 22.73
N ASP A 50 -8.78 9.80 21.75
CA ASP A 50 -9.99 9.26 21.08
C ASP A 50 -9.68 8.28 19.93
N ILE A 51 -8.40 8.07 19.59
CA ILE A 51 -7.98 7.10 18.57
C ILE A 51 -8.24 5.68 19.10
N ARG A 52 -9.07 4.93 18.38
CA ARG A 52 -9.45 3.56 18.75
C ARG A 52 -8.34 2.59 18.35
N PRO A 53 -8.22 1.44 19.05
CA PRO A 53 -7.19 0.43 18.77
C PRO A 53 -6.99 0.16 17.28
N GLY A 54 -5.79 0.45 16.79
CA GLY A 54 -5.40 0.32 15.38
C GLY A 54 -5.57 1.56 14.53
N GLY A 55 -5.39 2.75 15.12
CA GLY A 55 -5.39 3.99 14.33
C GLY A 55 -6.70 4.24 13.61
N HIS A 56 -7.82 3.74 14.14
CA HIS A 56 -9.16 4.02 13.62
C HIS A 56 -9.79 5.17 14.41
N TRP A 57 -10.31 6.17 13.70
CA TRP A 57 -10.93 7.33 14.30
C TRP A 57 -12.06 7.85 13.41
N PHE A 58 -13.11 8.37 14.04
CA PHE A 58 -14.19 9.13 13.40
C PHE A 58 -14.78 10.13 14.39
N PRO A 59 -15.34 11.27 13.92
CA PRO A 59 -15.94 12.28 14.78
C PRO A 59 -17.20 11.77 15.48
N SER A 60 -17.36 12.13 16.76
CA SER A 60 -18.53 11.74 17.58
C SER A 60 -19.77 12.61 17.34
N ARG A 61 -19.64 13.75 16.65
CA ARG A 61 -20.68 14.78 16.50
C ARG A 61 -21.27 14.93 15.09
N CYS A 62 -20.75 14.20 14.11
CA CYS A 62 -21.25 14.19 12.74
C CYS A 62 -21.02 12.80 12.10
N GLN A 63 -21.57 12.58 10.91
CA GLN A 63 -21.41 11.34 10.15
C GLN A 63 -20.55 11.63 8.90
N PRO A 64 -19.33 11.08 8.78
CA PRO A 64 -18.50 11.26 7.60
C PRO A 64 -19.10 10.59 6.36
N GLU A 65 -19.01 11.25 5.20
CA GLU A 65 -19.53 10.74 3.92
C GLU A 65 -18.72 9.55 3.37
N GLN A 66 -17.44 9.46 3.75
CA GLN A 66 -16.49 8.46 3.24
C GLN A 66 -15.78 7.76 4.39
N ARG A 67 -15.56 6.45 4.21
CA ARG A 67 -14.80 5.59 5.11
C ARG A 67 -13.47 5.29 4.44
N ILE A 68 -12.36 5.73 5.06
CA ILE A 68 -11.07 5.87 4.39
C ILE A 68 -10.05 4.89 4.95
N ALA A 69 -9.50 4.02 4.08
CA ALA A 69 -8.34 3.21 4.40
C ALA A 69 -7.08 3.89 3.90
N ILE A 70 -6.15 4.22 4.80
CA ILE A 70 -4.84 4.79 4.46
C ILE A 70 -3.82 3.67 4.48
N ILE A 71 -3.34 3.26 3.30
CA ILE A 71 -2.41 2.15 3.11
C ILE A 71 -0.98 2.70 3.00
N ILE A 72 -0.15 2.41 4.01
CA ILE A 72 1.25 2.81 4.08
C ILE A 72 2.14 1.59 3.81
N CYS A 73 2.93 1.66 2.74
CA CYS A 73 3.93 0.62 2.45
C CYS A 73 5.17 0.84 3.31
N TYR A 74 5.66 -0.22 3.96
CA TYR A 74 6.71 -0.11 4.98
C TYR A 74 7.76 -1.23 4.89
N ARG A 75 9.02 -0.87 5.14
CA ARG A 75 10.11 -1.76 5.58
C ARG A 75 11.25 -0.91 6.11
N ASN A 76 11.73 -1.18 7.33
CA ASN A 76 12.92 -0.55 7.93
C ASN A 76 12.94 1.00 7.88
N ARG A 77 11.82 1.64 8.24
CA ARG A 77 11.62 3.10 8.15
C ARG A 77 11.10 3.73 9.46
N GLU A 78 11.45 3.15 10.60
CA GLU A 78 10.83 3.43 11.92
C GLU A 78 10.78 4.93 12.26
N GLN A 79 11.90 5.65 12.11
CA GLN A 79 11.96 7.10 12.36
C GLN A 79 10.98 7.89 11.48
N HIS A 80 10.86 7.55 10.19
CA HIS A 80 9.95 8.23 9.26
C HIS A 80 8.51 7.93 9.65
N PHE A 81 8.24 6.68 10.00
CA PHE A 81 6.91 6.22 10.35
C PHE A 81 6.40 6.86 11.65
N LYS A 82 7.25 7.00 12.67
CA LYS A 82 6.91 7.76 13.88
C LYS A 82 6.55 9.21 13.55
N ILE A 83 7.44 9.92 12.85
CA ILE A 83 7.21 11.32 12.43
C ILE A 83 5.93 11.44 11.60
N LEU A 84 5.65 10.47 10.72
CA LEU A 84 4.43 10.43 9.94
C LEU A 84 3.18 10.37 10.83
N LEU A 85 3.12 9.46 11.80
CA LEU A 85 1.95 9.33 12.68
C LEU A 85 1.74 10.55 13.58
N ASP A 86 2.84 11.07 14.16
CA ASP A 86 2.84 12.26 15.02
C ASP A 86 2.19 13.49 14.32
N ASN A 87 2.25 13.54 12.98
CA ASN A 87 1.69 14.63 12.17
C ASN A 87 0.37 14.25 11.48
N LEU A 88 0.24 13.02 10.99
CA LEU A 88 -0.89 12.58 10.15
C LEU A 88 -2.16 12.36 10.97
N HIS A 89 -2.07 11.83 12.20
CA HIS A 89 -3.25 11.64 13.04
C HIS A 89 -3.99 12.97 13.34
N PRO A 90 -3.33 14.03 13.87
CA PRO A 90 -3.95 15.34 14.06
C PRO A 90 -4.50 15.96 12.76
N PHE A 91 -3.75 15.84 11.65
CA PHE A 91 -4.16 16.35 10.35
C PHE A 91 -5.50 15.75 9.87
N LEU A 92 -5.65 14.43 9.99
CA LEU A 92 -6.87 13.72 9.60
C LEU A 92 -8.06 13.98 10.55
N GLN A 93 -7.78 14.10 11.85
CA GLN A 93 -8.79 14.43 12.87
C GLN A 93 -9.37 15.83 12.65
N GLN A 94 -8.52 16.81 12.30
CA GLN A 94 -8.96 18.16 11.94
C GLN A 94 -9.91 18.17 10.72
N GLN A 95 -9.75 17.22 9.80
CA GLN A 95 -10.63 17.04 8.64
C GLN A 95 -11.94 16.27 8.95
N GLN A 96 -12.16 15.83 10.20
CA GLN A 96 -13.39 15.14 10.65
C GLN A 96 -13.73 13.87 9.85
N LEU A 97 -12.70 13.11 9.47
CA LEU A 97 -12.80 11.91 8.63
C LEU A 97 -13.13 10.65 9.43
N ASP A 98 -13.81 9.68 8.82
CA ASP A 98 -13.78 8.27 9.27
C ASP A 98 -12.62 7.58 8.56
N TYR A 99 -11.55 7.26 9.30
CA TYR A 99 -10.35 6.67 8.74
C TYR A 99 -9.79 5.52 9.57
N THR A 100 -8.98 4.68 8.92
CA THR A 100 -8.09 3.70 9.54
C THR A 100 -6.75 3.67 8.81
N ILE A 101 -5.65 3.69 9.56
CA ILE A 101 -4.30 3.56 9.00
C ILE A 101 -3.86 2.09 9.01
N PHE A 102 -3.47 1.58 7.85
CA PHE A 102 -2.93 0.23 7.65
C PHE A 102 -1.47 0.30 7.22
N VAL A 103 -0.59 -0.37 7.96
CA VAL A 103 0.83 -0.51 7.62
C VAL A 103 1.07 -1.89 7.03
N VAL A 104 1.55 -1.93 5.79
CA VAL A 104 1.87 -3.17 5.09
C VAL A 104 3.38 -3.35 5.09
N ASN A 105 3.87 -4.16 6.05
CA ASN A 105 5.31 -4.42 6.18
C ASN A 105 5.77 -5.54 5.24
N GLN A 106 6.72 -5.24 4.35
CA GLN A 106 7.38 -6.26 3.53
C GLN A 106 8.45 -7.00 4.34
N HIS A 107 8.34 -8.32 4.43
CA HIS A 107 9.36 -9.18 5.03
C HIS A 107 10.38 -9.68 3.98
N GLY A 108 11.57 -10.06 4.45
CA GLY A 108 12.65 -10.61 3.61
C GLY A 108 13.56 -9.55 2.99
N GLN A 109 14.63 -10.02 2.34
CA GLN A 109 15.74 -9.21 1.81
C GLN A 109 15.56 -8.82 0.34
N GLU A 110 14.48 -9.25 -0.30
CA GLU A 110 14.16 -8.93 -1.69
C GLU A 110 14.04 -7.43 -1.93
N LEU A 111 14.09 -7.00 -3.20
CA LEU A 111 13.81 -5.60 -3.53
C LEU A 111 12.42 -5.17 -3.02
N PHE A 112 12.27 -3.89 -2.70
CA PHE A 112 10.98 -3.38 -2.23
C PHE A 112 9.97 -3.36 -3.39
N ASN A 113 8.72 -3.76 -3.14
CA ASN A 113 7.67 -3.82 -4.15
C ASN A 113 6.44 -3.04 -3.70
N ARG A 114 6.49 -1.73 -3.92
CA ARG A 114 5.48 -0.75 -3.50
C ARG A 114 4.09 -1.06 -4.06
N GLY A 115 4.00 -1.38 -5.36
CA GLY A 115 2.73 -1.71 -6.02
C GLY A 115 2.05 -2.94 -5.43
N ALA A 116 2.81 -4.04 -5.25
CA ALA A 116 2.26 -5.25 -4.66
C ALA A 116 1.81 -5.06 -3.19
N LEU A 117 2.54 -4.27 -2.40
CA LEU A 117 2.17 -3.96 -1.02
C LEU A 117 0.87 -3.13 -0.94
N PHE A 118 0.65 -2.17 -1.86
CA PHE A 118 -0.63 -1.46 -1.94
C PHE A 118 -1.80 -2.39 -2.29
N ASN A 119 -1.62 -3.32 -3.25
CA ASN A 119 -2.63 -4.33 -3.58
C ASN A 119 -2.97 -5.21 -2.35
N ILE A 120 -1.94 -5.70 -1.66
CA ILE A 120 -2.08 -6.50 -0.44
C ILE A 120 -2.83 -5.70 0.65
N GLY A 121 -2.45 -4.44 0.87
CA GLY A 121 -3.10 -3.51 1.80
C GLY A 121 -4.59 -3.31 1.52
N PHE A 122 -4.94 -3.08 0.25
CA PHE A 122 -6.33 -2.96 -0.19
C PHE A 122 -7.14 -4.23 0.07
N ILE A 123 -6.60 -5.41 -0.28
CA ILE A 123 -7.29 -6.71 -0.12
C ILE A 123 -7.59 -7.00 1.35
N GLU A 124 -6.61 -6.77 2.24
CA GLU A 124 -6.77 -7.04 3.67
C GLU A 124 -7.64 -5.99 4.37
N ALA A 125 -7.45 -4.69 4.10
CA ALA A 125 -8.24 -3.62 4.73
C ALA A 125 -9.76 -3.82 4.51
N LYS A 126 -10.17 -4.25 3.32
CA LYS A 126 -11.57 -4.57 2.99
C LYS A 126 -12.22 -5.65 3.85
N LYS A 127 -11.44 -6.45 4.60
CA LYS A 127 -11.95 -7.49 5.51
C LYS A 127 -12.41 -6.93 6.87
N TYR A 128 -11.94 -5.72 7.24
CA TYR A 128 -12.17 -5.14 8.57
C TYR A 128 -13.29 -4.10 8.59
N TYR A 129 -13.45 -3.34 7.50
CA TYR A 129 -14.42 -2.24 7.43
C TYR A 129 -14.85 -1.99 5.97
N PRO A 130 -16.10 -1.55 5.71
CA PRO A 130 -16.60 -1.29 4.37
C PRO A 130 -16.10 0.06 3.82
N PHE A 131 -14.78 0.19 3.67
CA PHE A 131 -14.10 1.37 3.13
C PHE A 131 -14.59 1.71 1.72
N THR A 132 -14.87 3.00 1.51
CA THR A 132 -15.33 3.57 0.23
C THR A 132 -14.22 4.37 -0.47
N CYS A 133 -13.18 4.75 0.27
CA CYS A 133 -12.01 5.48 -0.21
C CYS A 133 -10.72 4.80 0.26
N PHE A 134 -9.73 4.73 -0.62
CA PHE A 134 -8.39 4.21 -0.34
C PHE A 134 -7.35 5.27 -0.67
N ILE A 135 -6.46 5.55 0.28
CA ILE A 135 -5.33 6.47 0.12
C ILE A 135 -4.05 5.65 0.19
N PHE A 136 -3.30 5.61 -0.90
CA PHE A 136 -2.01 4.92 -1.00
C PHE A 136 -0.91 5.93 -0.73
N HIS A 137 -0.09 5.68 0.30
CA HIS A 137 0.72 6.71 0.94
C HIS A 137 2.16 6.24 1.19
N ASP A 138 3.14 7.04 0.76
CA ASP A 138 4.55 6.82 1.08
C ASP A 138 4.83 7.20 2.54
N VAL A 139 5.66 6.42 3.23
CA VAL A 139 5.94 6.62 4.67
C VAL A 139 6.73 7.90 4.98
N ASP A 140 7.30 8.56 3.96
CA ASP A 140 8.19 9.71 4.11
C ASP A 140 7.63 11.02 3.55
N LEU A 141 6.32 11.14 3.36
CA LEU A 141 5.66 12.36 2.88
C LEU A 141 4.67 12.90 3.92
N LEU A 142 4.77 14.19 4.29
CA LEU A 142 3.82 14.88 5.17
C LEU A 142 3.04 15.94 4.37
N PRO A 143 1.70 16.00 4.42
CA PRO A 143 0.95 17.11 3.82
C PRO A 143 1.21 18.41 4.59
N GLU A 144 1.41 19.52 3.88
CA GLU A 144 1.71 20.83 4.50
C GLU A 144 0.47 21.72 4.71
N ASP A 145 -0.65 21.42 4.04
CA ASP A 145 -1.86 22.27 4.05
C ASP A 145 -3.12 21.45 4.32
N THR A 146 -3.90 21.85 5.33
CA THR A 146 -5.10 21.14 5.79
C THR A 146 -6.27 21.21 4.80
N ARG A 147 -6.19 22.08 3.77
CA ARG A 147 -7.16 22.13 2.65
C ARG A 147 -6.95 21.00 1.63
N ASN A 148 -5.82 20.27 1.70
CA ASN A 148 -5.63 19.04 0.97
C ASN A 148 -6.42 17.91 1.67
N ILE A 149 -7.71 17.82 1.37
CA ILE A 149 -8.61 16.88 2.05
C ILE A 149 -8.29 15.44 1.68
N TYR A 150 -8.06 14.60 2.70
CA TYR A 150 -7.79 13.15 2.58
C TYR A 150 -9.09 12.37 2.33
N THR A 151 -9.76 12.72 1.24
CA THR A 151 -10.96 12.06 0.70
C THR A 151 -10.79 11.77 -0.79
N CYS A 152 -11.59 10.85 -1.30
CA CYS A 152 -11.62 10.47 -2.70
C CYS A 152 -12.59 11.36 -3.49
N ALA A 153 -12.11 11.88 -4.62
CA ALA A 153 -12.96 12.54 -5.62
C ALA A 153 -13.65 11.51 -6.54
N ASP A 154 -14.51 11.97 -7.44
CA ASP A 154 -15.16 11.13 -8.47
C ASP A 154 -14.19 10.51 -9.48
N GLN A 155 -12.97 11.02 -9.53
CA GLN A 155 -11.88 10.53 -10.36
C GLN A 155 -10.65 10.30 -9.46
N PRO A 156 -9.78 9.32 -9.78
CA PRO A 156 -8.53 9.12 -9.05
C PRO A 156 -7.74 10.40 -8.86
N ARG A 157 -7.22 10.61 -7.64
CA ARG A 157 -6.59 11.86 -7.21
C ARG A 157 -5.12 11.65 -6.95
N HIS A 158 -4.28 12.50 -7.52
CA HIS A 158 -2.89 12.65 -7.10
C HIS A 158 -2.82 13.76 -6.05
N MET A 159 -2.40 13.40 -4.84
CA MET A 159 -2.42 14.30 -3.69
C MET A 159 -1.09 15.01 -3.52
N SER A 160 0.04 14.29 -3.65
CA SER A 160 1.39 14.85 -3.53
C SER A 160 1.91 15.56 -4.79
N VAL A 161 1.19 16.59 -5.24
CA VAL A 161 1.52 17.34 -6.47
C VAL A 161 2.84 18.09 -6.36
N ALA A 162 3.11 18.70 -5.19
CA ALA A 162 4.25 19.58 -4.97
C ALA A 162 5.07 19.11 -3.76
N MET A 163 6.08 18.29 -3.99
CA MET A 163 7.00 17.86 -2.94
C MET A 163 8.18 18.82 -2.81
N ASP A 164 8.62 19.10 -1.58
CA ASP A 164 9.77 19.98 -1.30
C ASP A 164 11.08 19.50 -1.97
N LYS A 165 11.25 18.17 -2.11
CA LYS A 165 12.38 17.54 -2.82
C LYS A 165 12.46 17.83 -4.32
N PHE A 166 11.39 18.41 -4.88
CA PHE A 166 11.26 18.81 -6.29
C PHE A 166 10.93 20.30 -6.40
N ASP A 167 11.42 21.12 -5.47
CA ASP A 167 11.18 22.58 -5.38
C ASP A 167 9.69 22.97 -5.40
N TYR A 168 8.82 22.12 -4.83
CA TYR A 168 7.37 22.26 -4.88
C TYR A 168 6.79 22.33 -6.32
N LYS A 169 7.44 21.68 -7.29
CA LYS A 169 6.97 21.52 -8.67
C LYS A 169 6.49 20.09 -8.92
N LEU A 170 5.49 19.95 -9.80
CA LEU A 170 5.11 18.65 -10.33
C LEU A 170 6.23 18.13 -11.25
N VAL A 171 6.73 16.91 -10.99
CA VAL A 171 7.90 16.33 -11.68
C VAL A 171 7.73 16.27 -13.20
N TYR A 172 6.56 15.82 -13.64
CA TYR A 172 6.09 15.83 -15.03
C TYR A 172 4.57 15.61 -15.06
N SER A 173 3.91 15.94 -16.17
CA SER A 173 2.44 15.98 -16.26
C SER A 173 1.74 14.66 -15.91
N THR A 174 2.37 13.52 -16.24
CA THR A 174 1.87 12.17 -15.95
C THR A 174 2.28 11.61 -14.58
N PHE A 175 3.04 12.36 -13.77
CA PHE A 175 3.54 11.87 -12.48
C PHE A 175 2.39 11.54 -11.51
N PHE A 176 2.43 10.34 -10.91
CA PHE A 176 1.37 9.80 -10.05
C PHE A 176 1.92 9.03 -8.83
N GLY A 177 3.17 9.34 -8.42
CA GLY A 177 3.82 8.75 -7.26
C GLY A 177 3.48 9.46 -5.94
N GLY A 178 4.11 9.03 -4.83
CA GLY A 178 3.90 9.64 -3.52
C GLY A 178 2.59 9.24 -2.87
N VAL A 179 1.61 10.15 -2.82
CA VAL A 179 0.29 9.97 -2.20
C VAL A 179 -0.82 10.10 -3.24
N THR A 180 -1.69 9.09 -3.32
CA THR A 180 -2.82 9.03 -4.27
C THR A 180 -4.09 8.50 -3.59
N ALA A 181 -5.27 8.88 -4.09
CA ALA A 181 -6.55 8.43 -3.57
C ALA A 181 -7.49 7.87 -4.66
N PHE A 182 -8.18 6.78 -4.33
CA PHE A 182 -9.08 6.03 -5.21
C PHE A 182 -10.37 5.63 -4.49
N LYS A 183 -11.53 5.83 -5.14
CA LYS A 183 -12.75 5.11 -4.73
C LYS A 183 -12.53 3.60 -4.89
N THR A 184 -13.18 2.79 -4.05
CA THR A 184 -13.03 1.33 -4.05
C THR A 184 -13.22 0.71 -5.45
N ASP A 185 -14.20 1.18 -6.20
CA ASP A 185 -14.51 0.65 -7.54
C ASP A 185 -13.50 1.10 -8.61
N ASP A 186 -12.91 2.29 -8.46
CA ASP A 186 -11.86 2.76 -9.38
C ASP A 186 -10.57 1.96 -9.21
N PHE A 187 -10.20 1.63 -7.97
CA PHE A 187 -9.03 0.78 -7.72
C PHE A 187 -9.25 -0.68 -8.18
N LEU A 188 -10.47 -1.20 -8.08
CA LEU A 188 -10.83 -2.48 -8.68
C LEU A 188 -10.80 -2.43 -10.21
N GLY A 189 -11.27 -1.33 -10.81
CA GLY A 189 -11.30 -1.15 -12.27
C GLY A 189 -9.92 -1.01 -12.92
N THR A 190 -8.89 -0.57 -12.18
CA THR A 190 -7.48 -0.64 -12.63
C THR A 190 -6.86 -2.02 -12.48
N ASN A 191 -7.56 -2.98 -11.85
CA ASN A 191 -6.99 -4.20 -11.28
C ASN A 191 -5.87 -3.89 -10.26
N GLY A 192 -5.94 -2.76 -9.56
CA GLY A 192 -4.89 -2.26 -8.68
C GLY A 192 -3.57 -1.93 -9.39
N TYR A 193 -2.48 -1.86 -8.62
CA TYR A 193 -1.12 -1.63 -9.13
C TYR A 193 -0.57 -2.88 -9.83
N SER A 194 0.45 -2.68 -10.67
CA SER A 194 1.28 -3.79 -11.17
C SER A 194 2.07 -4.44 -10.03
N ASN A 195 2.16 -5.78 -10.02
CA ASN A 195 2.95 -6.52 -9.03
C ASN A 195 4.41 -6.74 -9.47
N VAL A 196 4.76 -6.42 -10.73
CA VAL A 196 6.07 -6.79 -11.30
C VAL A 196 7.19 -5.75 -11.10
N TYR A 197 6.89 -4.55 -10.57
CA TYR A 197 7.89 -3.51 -10.30
C TYR A 197 8.61 -3.74 -8.97
N TRP A 198 9.69 -4.52 -9.04
CA TRP A 198 10.64 -4.73 -7.94
C TRP A 198 11.75 -3.68 -7.99
N GLY A 199 12.00 -2.98 -6.88
CA GLY A 199 12.94 -1.84 -6.82
C GLY A 199 12.26 -0.51 -7.11
N TRP A 200 13.05 0.56 -7.29
CA TRP A 200 12.49 1.91 -7.45
C TRP A 200 12.06 2.24 -8.89
N GLY A 201 10.82 2.72 -9.03
CA GLY A 201 10.32 3.52 -10.15
C GLY A 201 9.57 2.76 -11.24
N GLY A 202 8.50 3.37 -11.73
CA GLY A 202 7.70 2.93 -12.88
C GLY A 202 6.36 2.30 -12.51
N GLU A 203 6.12 1.96 -11.25
CA GLU A 203 4.83 1.42 -10.80
C GLU A 203 3.75 2.51 -10.68
N ASP A 204 4.17 3.75 -10.47
CA ASP A 204 3.36 4.96 -10.46
C ASP A 204 2.97 5.43 -11.87
N ASP A 205 3.92 5.42 -12.80
CA ASP A 205 3.68 5.62 -14.24
C ASP A 205 2.73 4.53 -14.82
N ASP A 206 2.89 3.28 -14.38
CA ASP A 206 1.99 2.18 -14.77
C ASP A 206 0.57 2.40 -14.24
N MET A 207 0.42 2.85 -13.00
CA MET A 207 -0.88 3.21 -12.43
C MET A 207 -1.52 4.41 -13.15
N TYR A 208 -0.75 5.45 -13.50
CA TYR A 208 -1.24 6.56 -14.34
C TYR A 208 -1.82 6.01 -15.66
N SER A 209 -1.09 5.11 -16.32
CA SER A 209 -1.52 4.45 -17.55
C SER A 209 -2.81 3.64 -17.37
N ARG A 210 -2.94 2.88 -16.26
CA ARG A 210 -4.17 2.14 -15.92
C ARG A 210 -5.37 3.08 -15.75
N VAL A 211 -5.22 4.18 -15.02
CA VAL A 211 -6.30 5.16 -14.81
C VAL A 211 -6.73 5.78 -16.14
N VAL A 212 -5.81 6.38 -16.90
CA VAL A 212 -6.16 7.13 -18.11
C VAL A 212 -6.61 6.20 -19.25
N HIS A 213 -5.96 5.06 -19.44
CA HIS A 213 -6.24 4.20 -20.59
C HIS A 213 -7.23 3.08 -20.33
N LYS A 214 -7.46 2.65 -19.08
CA LYS A 214 -8.39 1.54 -18.74
C LYS A 214 -9.66 2.03 -18.04
N LEU A 215 -9.55 2.85 -16.98
CA LEU A 215 -10.75 3.49 -16.39
C LEU A 215 -11.35 4.56 -17.32
N LYS A 216 -10.56 5.10 -18.26
CA LYS A 216 -10.91 6.28 -19.09
C LYS A 216 -11.22 7.52 -18.25
N LYS A 217 -10.59 7.62 -17.08
CA LYS A 217 -10.76 8.72 -16.14
C LYS A 217 -9.57 9.69 -16.21
N PRO A 218 -9.79 11.02 -16.19
CA PRO A 218 -8.71 11.98 -15.94
C PRO A 218 -8.24 11.87 -14.49
N ILE A 219 -7.01 12.29 -14.20
CA ILE A 219 -6.51 12.40 -12.83
C ILE A 219 -6.82 13.79 -12.28
N THR A 220 -7.40 13.84 -11.07
CA THR A 220 -7.62 15.09 -10.34
C THR A 220 -6.43 15.43 -9.46
N ARG A 221 -6.18 16.73 -9.29
CA ARG A 221 -5.12 17.30 -8.47
C ARG A 221 -5.68 18.55 -7.78
N TYR A 222 -5.33 18.78 -6.52
CA TYR A 222 -5.52 20.10 -5.92
C TYR A 222 -4.53 21.11 -6.55
N PRO A 223 -4.82 22.42 -6.48
CA PRO A 223 -3.85 23.47 -6.81
C PRO A 223 -2.52 23.29 -6.07
N ILE A 224 -1.43 23.75 -6.68
CA ILE A 224 -0.05 23.45 -6.26
C ILE A 224 0.30 24.01 -4.87
N GLU A 225 -0.40 25.08 -4.49
CA GLU A 225 -0.32 25.77 -3.20
C GLU A 225 -1.06 25.04 -2.07
N ILE A 226 -2.00 24.14 -2.39
CA ILE A 226 -2.70 23.26 -1.43
C ILE A 226 -2.04 21.88 -1.39
N ALA A 227 -1.65 21.36 -2.55
CA ALA A 227 -1.10 20.01 -2.72
C ALA A 227 0.39 19.88 -2.35
N ARG A 228 0.83 20.64 -1.34
CA ARG A 228 2.22 20.68 -0.88
C ARG A 228 2.53 19.56 0.11
N TYR A 229 3.71 18.97 -0.06
CA TYR A 229 4.22 17.91 0.80
C TYR A 229 5.68 18.10 1.18
N LYS A 230 5.97 17.86 2.46
CA LYS A 230 7.32 17.79 3.00
C LYS A 230 7.82 16.35 2.93
N MET A 231 8.95 16.11 2.28
CA MET A 231 9.63 14.82 2.43
C MET A 231 10.39 14.78 3.76
N ILE A 232 10.13 13.76 4.57
CA ILE A 232 10.91 13.44 5.77
C ILE A 232 12.29 12.98 5.29
N ARG A 233 13.33 13.74 5.65
CA ARG A 233 14.72 13.46 5.28
C ARG A 233 15.39 12.72 6.44
N SER A 234 16.02 11.59 6.16
CA SER A 234 16.90 10.90 7.09
C SER A 234 18.22 10.57 6.39
N ASN A 235 19.33 10.87 7.06
CA ASN A 235 20.69 10.64 6.51
C ASN A 235 21.03 9.14 6.40
N GLU A 236 20.24 8.27 7.02
CA GLU A 236 20.41 6.81 7.00
C GLU A 236 19.62 6.14 5.87
N HIS A 237 18.76 6.87 5.15
CA HIS A 237 17.94 6.29 4.09
C HIS A 237 18.71 6.13 2.77
N ILE A 238 19.04 4.87 2.45
CA ILE A 238 19.47 4.47 1.11
C ILE A 238 18.24 4.08 0.29
N SER A 239 17.94 4.84 -0.76
CA SER A 239 16.89 4.50 -1.72
C SER A 239 17.12 3.10 -2.32
N ALA A 240 16.05 2.32 -2.45
CA ALA A 240 16.10 1.05 -3.16
C ALA A 240 16.68 1.23 -4.58
N PRO A 241 17.50 0.29 -5.08
CA PRO A 241 18.09 0.41 -6.40
C PRO A 241 17.00 0.56 -7.47
N ALA A 242 17.24 1.48 -8.40
CA ALA A 242 16.31 1.78 -9.46
C ALA A 242 16.12 0.55 -10.37
N ASN A 243 14.87 0.16 -10.64
CA ASN A 243 14.59 -0.99 -11.48
C ASN A 243 15.18 -0.74 -12.89
N PRO A 244 16.14 -1.57 -13.37
CA PRO A 244 16.84 -1.31 -14.63
C PRO A 244 15.96 -1.54 -15.87
N HIS A 245 14.80 -2.18 -15.69
CA HIS A 245 13.87 -2.55 -16.74
C HIS A 245 12.59 -1.70 -16.75
N ARG A 246 12.38 -0.78 -15.80
CA ARG A 246 11.15 0.03 -15.67
C ARG A 246 10.67 0.65 -16.99
N PHE A 247 11.55 1.30 -17.74
CA PHE A 247 11.21 1.90 -19.03
C PHE A 247 10.93 0.86 -20.14
N LYS A 248 11.44 -0.37 -20.04
CA LYS A 248 11.09 -1.47 -20.95
C LYS A 248 9.71 -2.04 -20.59
N MET A 249 9.43 -2.19 -19.29
CA MET A 249 8.15 -2.67 -18.77
C MET A 249 7.00 -1.71 -19.14
N LEU A 250 7.16 -0.41 -18.85
CA LEU A 250 6.21 0.63 -19.25
C LEU A 250 5.92 0.63 -20.77
N ARG A 251 6.97 0.53 -21.60
CA ARG A 251 6.82 0.47 -23.07
C ARG A 251 6.21 -0.82 -23.59
N SER A 252 6.30 -1.92 -22.84
CA SER A 252 5.81 -3.24 -23.28
C SER A 252 4.28 -3.38 -23.26
N GLN A 253 3.55 -2.33 -22.81
CA GLN A 253 2.09 -2.33 -22.66
C GLN A 253 1.58 -3.59 -21.94
N TYR A 254 2.24 -3.93 -20.82
CA TYR A 254 1.90 -5.10 -20.01
C TYR A 254 0.38 -5.12 -19.77
N ASP A 255 -0.31 -6.20 -20.17
CA ASP A 255 -1.76 -6.21 -20.06
C ASP A 255 -2.13 -6.28 -18.58
N PHE A 256 -2.61 -5.15 -18.04
CA PHE A 256 -3.15 -5.00 -16.70
C PHE A 256 -4.17 -6.09 -16.31
N LYS A 257 -4.82 -6.77 -17.28
CA LYS A 257 -5.67 -7.95 -17.01
C LYS A 257 -4.91 -9.17 -16.51
N LEU A 258 -3.62 -9.27 -16.82
CA LEU A 258 -2.72 -10.36 -16.48
C LEU A 258 -1.81 -10.04 -15.29
N ASP A 259 -1.82 -8.79 -14.80
CA ASP A 259 -1.04 -8.38 -13.64
C ASP A 259 -1.76 -7.35 -12.77
N GLY A 260 -2.08 -7.73 -11.53
CA GLY A 260 -2.66 -6.85 -10.52
C GLY A 260 -3.26 -7.61 -9.33
N ILE A 261 -4.34 -7.10 -8.75
CA ILE A 261 -5.08 -7.73 -7.63
C ILE A 261 -5.50 -9.16 -7.97
N ASN A 262 -5.84 -9.45 -9.23
CA ASN A 262 -6.25 -10.79 -9.65
C ASN A 262 -5.10 -11.82 -9.74
N THR A 263 -3.83 -11.39 -9.68
CA THR A 263 -2.66 -12.29 -9.77
C THR A 263 -1.68 -12.19 -8.59
N ILE A 264 -1.89 -11.26 -7.65
CA ILE A 264 -1.01 -11.11 -6.49
C ILE A 264 -1.01 -12.38 -5.62
N GLN A 265 0.18 -12.89 -5.33
CA GLN A 265 0.39 -14.04 -4.44
C GLN A 265 1.21 -13.61 -3.24
N TYR A 266 0.64 -13.74 -2.05
CA TYR A 266 1.27 -13.37 -0.79
C TYR A 266 0.92 -14.36 0.33
N ARG A 267 1.76 -14.37 1.37
CA ARG A 267 1.49 -15.03 2.65
C ARG A 267 1.47 -13.96 3.73
N LEU A 268 0.36 -13.90 4.46
CA LEU A 268 0.27 -13.17 5.71
C LEU A 268 1.04 -13.93 6.80
N LEU A 269 2.00 -13.28 7.46
CA LEU A 269 2.72 -13.86 8.62
C LEU A 269 2.03 -13.60 9.95
N GLY A 270 1.32 -12.48 10.08
CA GLY A 270 0.80 -12.03 11.36
C GLY A 270 0.13 -10.66 11.28
N LEU A 271 -0.38 -10.23 12.43
CA LEU A 271 -1.26 -9.09 12.61
C LEU A 271 -0.88 -8.42 13.98
N ILE A 272 -0.20 -7.26 14.05
CA ILE A 272 0.32 -6.59 15.31
C ILE A 272 -0.26 -5.16 15.68
N ILE A 273 -1.23 -4.92 16.59
CA ILE A 273 -1.88 -3.58 16.82
C ILE A 273 -1.16 -2.79 17.90
N VAL A 274 -1.48 -1.51 17.83
CA VAL A 274 -1.03 -0.37 18.59
C VAL A 274 -2.20 0.64 18.56
N GLN A 275 -2.40 1.40 19.65
CA GLN A 275 -3.60 2.23 19.86
C GLN A 275 -3.67 3.38 18.85
N GLU A 276 -2.73 4.32 18.94
CA GLU A 276 -2.12 4.97 17.77
C GLU A 276 -1.33 3.93 16.98
N VAL A 277 -1.00 4.13 15.69
CA VAL A 277 -0.17 3.12 14.98
C VAL A 277 1.31 3.13 15.41
N THR A 278 1.61 3.74 16.56
CA THR A 278 2.93 4.00 17.16
C THR A 278 3.72 2.71 17.38
N ALA A 279 4.59 2.41 16.43
CA ALA A 279 5.58 1.36 16.55
C ALA A 279 6.65 1.77 17.57
N ASN A 280 6.64 1.16 18.76
CA ASN A 280 7.83 0.83 19.52
C ASN A 280 7.57 -0.33 20.49
N PHE A 281 8.63 -1.01 20.93
CA PHE A 281 8.58 -2.30 21.66
C PHE A 281 8.09 -3.53 20.87
N MET A 282 8.75 -3.81 19.75
CA MET A 282 9.51 -5.06 19.75
C MET A 282 10.99 -4.75 19.82
N ARG A 283 11.56 -4.87 21.03
CA ARG A 283 12.99 -5.14 21.19
C ARG A 283 13.25 -6.43 20.43
N PHE A 284 13.83 -6.35 19.23
CA PHE A 284 14.22 -7.51 18.44
C PHE A 284 15.23 -8.35 19.24
N ARG A 285 14.73 -9.26 20.10
CA ARG A 285 15.52 -10.39 20.59
C ARG A 285 16.06 -11.08 19.35
N ARG A 286 17.39 -11.28 19.30
CA ARG A 286 18.14 -11.94 18.22
C ARG A 286 17.26 -12.87 17.37
N TRP A 287 16.83 -12.40 16.20
CA TRP A 287 16.11 -13.22 15.22
C TRP A 287 17.10 -14.10 14.46
N ASN A 288 17.74 -14.99 15.21
CA ASN A 288 18.80 -15.89 14.77
C ASN A 288 18.60 -17.31 15.30
N GLU A 289 17.39 -17.62 15.79
CA GLU A 289 17.01 -18.93 16.35
C GLU A 289 15.63 -19.33 15.81
N ASP A 290 15.56 -20.60 15.40
CA ASP A 290 14.52 -21.21 14.59
C ASP A 290 13.10 -21.17 15.18
N VAL A 291 12.12 -20.72 14.39
CA VAL A 291 10.71 -21.02 14.65
C VAL A 291 10.34 -22.29 13.87
N PHE A 292 10.53 -23.42 14.54
CA PHE A 292 10.14 -24.75 14.06
C PHE A 292 8.65 -24.81 13.70
N VAL A 293 8.35 -25.47 12.59
CA VAL A 293 6.97 -25.86 12.23
C VAL A 293 6.59 -27.08 13.08
N GLN A 294 5.81 -26.87 14.14
CA GLN A 294 5.10 -27.99 14.77
C GLN A 294 3.94 -28.43 13.88
N HIS A 295 4.07 -29.62 13.29
CA HIS A 295 2.98 -30.33 12.65
C HIS A 295 1.91 -30.67 13.70
N ILE A 296 0.72 -30.08 13.59
CA ILE A 296 -0.47 -30.56 14.31
C ILE A 296 -1.14 -31.61 13.44
N ASN A 297 -1.13 -32.86 13.91
CA ASN A 297 -1.72 -34.02 13.26
C ASN A 297 -3.22 -34.13 13.61
N PRO A 298 -4.17 -34.07 12.65
CA PRO A 298 -5.59 -33.91 12.96
C PRO A 298 -6.31 -35.26 13.22
N GLN A 299 -5.99 -35.93 14.34
CA GLN A 299 -6.68 -37.19 14.73
C GLN A 299 -6.95 -37.42 16.24
N SER A 300 -6.79 -36.44 17.13
CA SER A 300 -6.95 -36.67 18.59
C SER A 300 -7.84 -35.64 19.32
N LEU A 301 -9.14 -35.64 19.01
CA LEU A 301 -10.20 -35.11 19.89
C LEU A 301 -11.47 -35.98 19.78
N ILE A 302 -11.45 -37.15 20.43
CA ILE A 302 -12.63 -37.94 20.77
C ILE A 302 -12.48 -38.42 22.22
N SER A 303 -13.56 -38.32 22.99
CA SER A 303 -13.69 -38.63 24.43
C SER A 303 -12.94 -37.65 25.36
N SER A 304 -13.46 -37.31 26.55
CA SER A 304 -14.68 -37.78 27.23
C SER A 304 -15.32 -36.66 28.07
N ASP A 305 -16.64 -36.49 27.98
CA ASP A 305 -17.42 -35.80 29.01
C ASP A 305 -17.56 -36.70 30.26
N PHE A 306 -17.62 -36.06 31.43
CA PHE A 306 -18.06 -36.59 32.72
C PHE A 306 -19.05 -35.60 33.34
#